data_AF-A0A9W4X8B9-F1
#
_entry.id   AF-A0A9W4X8B9-F1
#
_cell.length_a   1.000
_cell.length_b   1.000
_cell.length_c   1.000
_cell.angle_alpha   90.00
_cell.angle_beta   90.00
_cell.angle_gamma   90.00
#
_symmetry.space_group_name_H-M   'P 1'
#
loop_
_entity.id
_entity.type
_entity.pdbx_description
1 polymer ?
#
loop_
_entity_poly.entity_id
_entity_poly.type
_entity_poly.pdbx_seq_one_letter_code
_entity_poly.pdbx_strand_id
1 'polypeptide(L)'
;MYITPNKYPQVILDIKKTSLSHSTCKLVIFVSCLDVDALCAAKVLSLLFRKELIQYQLIPVVGYSELKNHYEKLDVEVLNVLVIGCGAMLDLEEFFEITSRRKIYCIDGHRPWNLDNIFGSNNIICLDDGSIDSNLQKEKTSYQFLLDNNESESESEEESANELTDVDSLADEEIIIRSQDSEETVTHKRMQHKEQLNRQNKQRRKEISDCQEIIQSYYNQGYTLSTSNSATVYALIASIGETNLDNLWLSIIGTSSLDLNYPEIYDKLFPMLKDEVKRNQSISADVTISIEKDYQLFLLRHWTLYDSFFYSSHVNSKLNLWTEDGKKKLHKLFAKMGISLTMAQEKWLYMDAKMKRQLPIVFNKYLPMYGLESIVRVGFVKSFGFIGSLSAMECVEALTALLEQGKKIDDNDEVQNENERIQNQIKYKEKQWINNFWSSWDALSKKDLLLQGIEYAKMVQQIIFRTGMSLLERKMIKNLKLYRLCVLNDGAIPDLEIFNNPLMLSKLGAWLIENLTELDFVNGIKALKPLVIASLDANSDSYLVIGVAPKYPRGLNISEKAKLVQQNGNNIATTRLNTFSVAFQHLSNTSGAKIRIDSFNSSVIEIRKDDLSPFLEKLTLSGLI
;
A
#
# COMPACT_ATOMS: atom_id res chain seq x y z
N MET A 1 -19.86 -3.46 5.85
CA MET A 1 -19.85 -3.46 7.34
C MET A 1 -18.41 -3.52 7.84
N TYR A 2 -18.04 -2.79 8.91
CA TYR A 2 -16.69 -2.86 9.49
C TYR A 2 -16.66 -3.44 10.91
N ILE A 3 -15.52 -4.01 11.28
CA ILE A 3 -15.29 -4.66 12.58
C ILE A 3 -14.08 -4.03 13.25
N THR A 4 -14.31 -3.58 14.49
CA THR A 4 -13.28 -3.00 15.35
C THR A 4 -12.52 -4.08 16.13
N PRO A 5 -11.32 -3.77 16.68
CA PRO A 5 -10.47 -4.76 17.34
C PRO A 5 -11.15 -5.55 18.46
N ASN A 6 -12.10 -4.93 19.18
CA ASN A 6 -12.86 -5.57 20.25
C ASN A 6 -13.73 -6.75 19.77
N LYS A 7 -14.11 -6.76 18.49
CA LYS A 7 -14.97 -7.77 17.88
C LYS A 7 -14.21 -8.76 17.00
N TYR A 8 -12.88 -8.68 16.91
CA TYR A 8 -12.07 -9.66 16.16
C TYR A 8 -12.31 -11.12 16.58
N PRO A 9 -12.48 -11.47 17.87
CA PRO A 9 -12.79 -12.85 18.25
C PRO A 9 -14.06 -13.39 17.59
N GLN A 10 -15.07 -12.54 17.40
CA GLN A 10 -16.35 -12.93 16.80
C GLN A 10 -16.16 -13.33 15.33
N VAL A 11 -15.29 -12.61 14.60
CA VAL A 11 -14.98 -12.90 13.19
C VAL A 11 -14.43 -14.30 13.02
N ILE A 12 -13.43 -14.67 13.83
CA ILE A 12 -12.82 -15.98 13.76
C ILE A 12 -13.81 -17.06 14.17
N LEU A 13 -14.60 -16.83 15.21
CA LEU A 13 -15.63 -17.78 15.63
C LEU A 13 -16.67 -18.00 14.53
N ASP A 14 -17.05 -16.95 13.81
CA ASP A 14 -17.97 -17.04 12.68
C ASP A 14 -17.35 -17.81 11.51
N ILE A 15 -16.11 -17.50 11.14
CA ILE A 15 -15.36 -18.24 10.10
C ILE A 15 -15.23 -19.72 10.48
N LYS A 16 -14.89 -20.02 11.74
CA LYS A 16 -14.81 -21.39 12.27
C LYS A 16 -16.14 -22.11 12.13
N LYS A 17 -17.24 -21.50 12.59
CA LYS A 17 -18.59 -22.11 12.53
C LYS A 17 -19.05 -22.41 11.11
N THR A 18 -18.76 -21.54 10.16
CA THR A 18 -19.25 -21.65 8.78
C THR A 18 -18.32 -22.48 7.89
N SER A 19 -17.02 -22.51 8.18
CA SER A 19 -16.00 -23.17 7.35
C SER A 19 -15.61 -24.58 7.81
N LEU A 20 -15.95 -24.97 9.05
CA LEU A 20 -15.61 -26.29 9.57
C LEU A 20 -16.53 -27.37 8.95
N SER A 21 -16.08 -27.96 7.85
CA SER A 21 -16.70 -29.14 7.22
C SER A 21 -15.66 -30.19 6.87
N HIS A 22 -16.01 -31.47 7.05
CA HIS A 22 -15.13 -32.59 6.75
C HIS A 22 -15.05 -32.95 5.27
N SER A 23 -16.05 -32.54 4.48
CA SER A 23 -16.22 -32.99 3.08
C SER A 23 -15.74 -31.98 2.05
N THR A 24 -15.94 -30.68 2.29
CA THR A 24 -15.71 -29.64 1.27
C THR A 24 -15.04 -28.41 1.84
N CYS A 25 -14.23 -27.77 1.00
CA CYS A 25 -13.51 -26.53 1.30
C CYS A 25 -14.48 -25.36 1.15
N LYS A 26 -14.77 -24.67 2.25
CA LYS A 26 -15.70 -23.53 2.27
C LYS A 26 -15.00 -22.17 2.39
N LEU A 27 -13.67 -22.18 2.47
CA LEU A 27 -12.84 -21.02 2.78
C LEU A 27 -11.79 -20.81 1.70
N VAL A 28 -11.83 -19.64 1.06
CA VAL A 28 -10.83 -19.23 0.07
C VAL A 28 -10.14 -17.96 0.55
N ILE A 29 -8.82 -17.90 0.38
CA ILE A 29 -7.99 -16.77 0.78
C ILE A 29 -7.26 -16.23 -0.46
N PHE A 30 -7.65 -15.03 -0.89
CA PHE A 30 -6.94 -14.25 -1.89
C PHE A 30 -5.88 -13.38 -1.22
N VAL A 31 -4.66 -13.41 -1.75
CA VAL A 31 -3.52 -12.67 -1.20
C VAL A 31 -2.83 -11.88 -2.30
N SER A 32 -2.59 -10.60 -2.05
CA SER A 32 -1.74 -9.78 -2.91
C SER A 32 -0.32 -10.37 -2.99
N CYS A 33 0.10 -10.76 -4.19
CA CYS A 33 1.34 -11.51 -4.38
C CYS A 33 2.62 -10.66 -4.27
N LEU A 34 2.54 -9.38 -4.61
CA LEU A 34 3.68 -8.45 -4.65
C LEU A 34 3.91 -7.73 -3.31
N ASP A 35 3.25 -8.14 -2.22
CA ASP A 35 3.38 -7.50 -0.91
C ASP A 35 3.89 -8.49 0.16
N VAL A 36 5.00 -8.13 0.81
CA VAL A 36 5.59 -8.92 1.90
C VAL A 36 4.72 -8.86 3.16
N ASP A 37 4.01 -7.76 3.39
CA ASP A 37 3.10 -7.66 4.53
C ASP A 37 1.89 -8.60 4.36
N ALA A 38 1.25 -8.57 3.19
CA ALA A 38 0.20 -9.52 2.82
C ALA A 38 0.65 -10.99 2.88
N LEU A 39 1.87 -11.30 2.38
CA LEU A 39 2.48 -12.63 2.47
C LEU A 39 2.58 -13.10 3.94
N CYS A 40 3.09 -12.24 4.83
CA CYS A 40 3.23 -12.57 6.24
C CYS A 40 1.88 -12.72 6.93
N ALA A 41 0.93 -11.83 6.66
CA ALA A 41 -0.44 -11.88 7.19
C ALA A 41 -1.15 -13.20 6.79
N ALA A 42 -1.05 -13.57 5.52
CA ALA A 42 -1.58 -14.82 5.00
C ALA A 42 -0.91 -16.04 5.64
N LYS A 43 0.41 -16.01 5.84
CA LYS A 43 1.13 -17.10 6.50
C LYS A 43 0.63 -17.31 7.93
N VAL A 44 0.44 -16.23 8.67
CA VAL A 44 -0.07 -16.28 10.04
C VAL A 44 -1.48 -16.89 10.09
N LEU A 45 -2.40 -16.48 9.20
CA LEU A 45 -3.73 -17.09 9.10
C LEU A 45 -3.69 -18.55 8.66
N SER A 46 -2.80 -18.90 7.73
CA SER A 46 -2.63 -20.27 7.25
C SER A 46 -2.21 -21.23 8.37
N LEU A 47 -1.38 -20.76 9.31
CA LEU A 47 -0.95 -21.51 10.48
C LEU A 47 -2.12 -21.69 11.47
N LEU A 48 -2.92 -20.64 11.68
CA LEU A 48 -4.13 -20.70 12.52
C LEU A 48 -5.14 -21.70 11.95
N PHE A 49 -5.52 -21.58 10.69
CA PHE A 49 -6.52 -22.49 10.08
C PHE A 49 -6.03 -23.93 10.01
N ARG A 50 -4.74 -24.15 9.77
CA ARG A 50 -4.14 -25.49 9.84
C ARG A 50 -4.22 -26.08 11.24
N LYS A 51 -3.97 -25.29 12.28
CA LYS A 51 -4.10 -25.74 13.69
C LYS A 51 -5.54 -26.14 14.03
N GLU A 52 -6.50 -25.40 13.48
CA GLU A 52 -7.94 -25.62 13.66
C GLU A 52 -8.54 -26.68 12.70
N LEU A 53 -7.70 -27.31 11.87
CA LEU A 53 -8.09 -28.31 10.88
C LEU A 53 -9.15 -27.81 9.87
N ILE A 54 -9.17 -26.49 9.61
CA ILE A 54 -10.04 -25.89 8.60
C ILE A 54 -9.35 -26.05 7.24
N GLN A 55 -10.05 -26.68 6.30
CA GLN A 55 -9.61 -26.76 4.92
C GLN A 55 -9.78 -25.39 4.26
N TYR A 56 -8.73 -24.87 3.64
CA TYR A 56 -8.75 -23.61 2.91
C TYR A 56 -7.96 -23.73 1.61
N GLN A 57 -8.33 -22.89 0.64
CA GLN A 57 -7.57 -22.69 -0.58
C GLN A 57 -6.90 -21.32 -0.56
N LEU A 58 -5.58 -21.29 -0.76
CA LEU A 58 -4.79 -20.06 -0.80
C LEU A 58 -4.45 -19.74 -2.25
N ILE A 59 -4.91 -18.58 -2.74
CA ILE A 59 -4.73 -18.14 -4.12
C ILE A 59 -3.97 -16.80 -4.11
N PRO A 60 -2.69 -16.77 -4.51
CA PRO A 60 -2.00 -15.52 -4.75
C PRO A 60 -2.57 -14.86 -6.01
N VAL A 61 -2.76 -13.55 -5.95
CA VAL A 61 -3.31 -12.75 -7.05
C VAL A 61 -2.38 -11.59 -7.33
N VAL A 62 -2.18 -11.26 -8.61
CA VAL A 62 -1.33 -10.14 -9.05
C VAL A 62 -2.09 -8.82 -9.12
N GLY A 63 -3.30 -8.85 -9.68
CA GLY A 63 -4.09 -7.66 -9.98
C GLY A 63 -5.59 -7.89 -9.89
N TYR A 64 -6.37 -6.82 -10.05
CA TYR A 64 -7.82 -6.86 -9.92
C TYR A 64 -8.48 -7.75 -10.99
N SER A 65 -8.02 -7.72 -12.24
CA SER A 65 -8.56 -8.55 -13.32
C SER A 65 -8.44 -10.04 -13.02
N GLU A 66 -7.30 -10.45 -12.47
CA GLU A 66 -7.09 -11.83 -12.03
C GLU A 66 -7.97 -12.17 -10.81
N LEU A 67 -8.13 -11.23 -9.87
CA LEU A 67 -9.02 -11.38 -8.71
C LEU A 67 -10.46 -11.66 -9.13
N LYS A 68 -11.01 -10.88 -10.08
CA LYS A 68 -12.37 -11.07 -10.61
C LYS A 68 -12.50 -12.45 -11.28
N ASN A 69 -11.54 -12.80 -12.14
CA ASN A 69 -11.53 -14.08 -12.85
C ASN A 69 -11.50 -15.29 -11.92
N HIS A 70 -10.75 -15.24 -10.81
CA HIS A 70 -10.74 -16.34 -9.83
C HIS A 70 -12.01 -16.36 -8.99
N TYR A 71 -12.58 -15.20 -8.66
CA TYR A 71 -13.84 -15.11 -7.91
C TYR A 71 -15.02 -15.71 -8.69
N GLU A 72 -15.14 -15.41 -9.98
CA GLU A 72 -16.17 -15.96 -10.87
C GLU A 72 -16.08 -17.49 -11.00
N LYS A 73 -14.87 -18.04 -10.88
CA LYS A 73 -14.61 -19.49 -10.93
C LYS A 73 -14.84 -20.20 -9.60
N LEU A 74 -15.20 -19.50 -8.52
CA LEU A 74 -15.41 -20.13 -7.22
C LEU A 74 -16.69 -20.95 -7.19
N ASP A 75 -16.57 -22.17 -6.66
CA ASP A 75 -17.70 -23.07 -6.44
C ASP A 75 -18.76 -22.46 -5.52
N VAL A 76 -20.03 -22.75 -5.79
CA VAL A 76 -21.19 -22.24 -5.02
C VAL A 76 -21.11 -22.62 -3.53
N GLU A 77 -20.39 -23.69 -3.19
CA GLU A 77 -20.18 -24.14 -1.81
C GLU A 77 -19.25 -23.25 -0.98
N VAL A 78 -18.40 -22.44 -1.62
CA VAL A 78 -17.53 -21.50 -0.91
C VAL A 78 -18.40 -20.42 -0.27
N LEU A 79 -18.39 -20.35 1.06
CA LEU A 79 -19.18 -19.40 1.84
C LEU A 79 -18.36 -18.20 2.31
N ASN A 80 -17.07 -18.40 2.61
CA ASN A 80 -16.20 -17.37 3.15
C ASN A 80 -15.02 -17.12 2.21
N VAL A 81 -14.86 -15.85 1.84
CA VAL A 81 -13.74 -15.38 1.04
C VAL A 81 -12.96 -14.36 1.86
N LEU A 82 -11.66 -14.55 2.03
CA LEU A 82 -10.76 -13.58 2.64
C LEU A 82 -9.96 -12.91 1.55
N VAL A 83 -9.86 -11.59 1.59
CA VAL A 83 -9.03 -10.79 0.69
C VAL A 83 -8.00 -10.04 1.53
N ILE A 84 -6.71 -10.29 1.29
CA ILE A 84 -5.59 -9.79 2.10
C ILE A 84 -4.69 -8.89 1.26
N GLY A 85 -4.54 -7.64 1.69
CA GLY A 85 -3.66 -6.65 1.07
C GLY A 85 -4.20 -6.06 -0.23
N CYS A 86 -5.51 -6.19 -0.47
CA CYS A 86 -6.21 -5.52 -1.56
C CYS A 86 -7.71 -5.36 -1.26
N GLY A 87 -8.38 -4.52 -2.05
CA GLY A 87 -9.83 -4.33 -2.01
C GLY A 87 -10.31 -3.14 -1.19
N ALA A 88 -9.45 -2.40 -0.48
CA ALA A 88 -9.92 -1.24 0.29
C ALA A 88 -10.49 -0.11 -0.58
N MET A 89 -9.89 0.14 -1.74
CA MET A 89 -10.18 1.31 -2.60
C MET A 89 -11.24 1.08 -3.66
N LEU A 90 -11.71 -0.16 -3.80
CA LEU A 90 -12.63 -0.59 -4.85
C LEU A 90 -13.98 -0.91 -4.22
N ASP A 91 -15.09 -0.66 -4.91
CA ASP A 91 -16.37 -1.24 -4.49
C ASP A 91 -16.34 -2.75 -4.74
N LEU A 92 -16.25 -3.55 -3.68
CA LEU A 92 -16.20 -4.99 -3.81
C LEU A 92 -17.57 -5.59 -4.12
N GLU A 93 -18.67 -4.90 -3.81
CA GLU A 93 -20.03 -5.39 -4.05
C GLU A 93 -20.37 -5.29 -5.52
N GLU A 94 -20.12 -4.12 -6.12
CA GLU A 94 -20.26 -3.91 -7.57
C GLU A 94 -19.23 -4.75 -8.35
N PHE A 95 -17.98 -4.78 -7.90
CA PHE A 95 -16.91 -5.46 -8.64
C PHE A 95 -17.11 -6.96 -8.79
N PHE A 96 -17.55 -7.62 -7.72
CA PHE A 96 -17.82 -9.06 -7.69
C PHE A 96 -19.24 -9.44 -8.10
N GLU A 97 -20.13 -8.45 -8.30
CA GLU A 97 -21.55 -8.67 -8.62
C GLU A 97 -22.19 -9.67 -7.64
N ILE A 98 -22.07 -9.37 -6.33
CA ILE A 98 -22.38 -10.32 -5.26
C ILE A 98 -23.88 -10.65 -5.25
N THR A 99 -24.24 -11.80 -5.83
CA THR A 99 -25.61 -12.33 -5.85
C THR A 99 -25.86 -13.41 -4.79
N SER A 100 -24.81 -13.82 -4.06
CA SER A 100 -24.78 -15.03 -3.23
C SER A 100 -24.73 -14.74 -1.73
N ARG A 101 -25.04 -15.74 -0.90
CA ARG A 101 -24.93 -15.70 0.59
C ARG A 101 -23.47 -15.71 1.09
N ARG A 102 -22.50 -15.35 0.25
CA ARG A 102 -21.06 -15.39 0.55
C ARG A 102 -20.68 -14.18 1.41
N LYS A 103 -19.85 -14.42 2.42
CA LYS A 103 -19.23 -13.36 3.23
C LYS A 103 -17.82 -13.09 2.73
N ILE A 104 -17.51 -11.82 2.47
CA ILE A 104 -16.18 -11.39 2.04
C ILE A 104 -15.52 -10.62 3.19
N TYR A 105 -14.40 -11.12 3.69
CA TYR A 105 -13.61 -10.51 4.74
C TYR A 105 -12.43 -9.75 4.12
N CYS A 106 -12.41 -8.43 4.26
CA CYS A 106 -11.36 -7.59 3.70
C CYS A 106 -10.35 -7.19 4.80
N ILE A 107 -9.09 -7.58 4.63
CA ILE A 107 -7.96 -7.21 5.50
C ILE A 107 -7.01 -6.38 4.65
N ASP A 108 -7.15 -5.06 4.74
CA ASP A 108 -6.35 -4.14 3.95
C ASP A 108 -6.00 -2.86 4.72
N GLY A 109 -4.72 -2.53 4.73
CA GLY A 109 -4.16 -1.33 5.35
C GLY A 109 -4.24 -0.08 4.47
N HIS A 110 -4.63 -0.21 3.20
CA HIS A 110 -4.74 0.90 2.27
C HIS A 110 -5.92 1.83 2.62
N ARG A 111 -5.75 3.14 2.39
CA ARG A 111 -6.74 4.20 2.61
C ARG A 111 -6.67 5.21 1.45
N PRO A 112 -7.78 5.88 1.07
CA PRO A 112 -9.11 5.81 1.67
C PRO A 112 -9.82 4.47 1.44
N TRP A 113 -10.72 4.12 2.34
CA TRP A 113 -11.64 3.00 2.14
C TRP A 113 -12.76 3.43 1.21
N ASN A 114 -13.28 2.52 0.40
CA ASN A 114 -14.56 2.76 -0.23
C ASN A 114 -15.68 2.78 0.85
N LEU A 115 -16.49 3.85 0.85
CA LEU A 115 -17.61 4.03 1.77
C LEU A 115 -18.69 2.96 1.57
N ASP A 116 -18.88 2.48 0.35
CA ASP A 116 -19.88 1.43 0.03
C ASP A 116 -19.52 0.10 0.72
N ASN A 117 -18.24 -0.28 0.74
CA ASN A 117 -17.76 -1.45 1.47
C ASN A 117 -17.99 -1.34 2.99
N ILE A 118 -17.79 -0.14 3.55
CA ILE A 118 -17.89 0.08 5.01
C ILE A 118 -19.36 0.12 5.43
N PHE A 119 -20.16 0.95 4.77
CA PHE A 119 -21.49 1.35 5.23
C PHE A 119 -22.65 0.74 4.42
N GLY A 120 -22.46 0.54 3.11
CA GLY A 120 -23.53 0.08 2.20
C GLY A 120 -23.76 -1.44 2.22
N SER A 121 -22.69 -2.24 2.29
CA SER A 121 -22.83 -3.70 2.17
C SER A 121 -22.91 -4.44 3.51
N ASN A 122 -23.79 -5.45 3.56
CA ASN A 122 -23.88 -6.42 4.66
C ASN A 122 -23.00 -7.66 4.45
N ASN A 123 -22.65 -7.98 3.19
CA ASN A 123 -21.87 -9.17 2.85
C ASN A 123 -20.37 -8.93 3.00
N ILE A 124 -19.94 -7.67 2.89
CA ILE A 124 -18.55 -7.26 3.03
C ILE A 124 -18.25 -6.89 4.50
N ILE A 125 -17.20 -7.51 5.02
CA ILE A 125 -16.74 -7.36 6.39
C ILE A 125 -15.30 -6.83 6.37
N CYS A 126 -15.14 -5.52 6.57
CA CYS A 126 -13.84 -4.87 6.63
C CYS A 126 -13.25 -4.93 8.04
N LEU A 127 -12.02 -5.41 8.19
CA LEU A 127 -11.31 -5.37 9.47
C LEU A 127 -10.59 -4.02 9.62
N ASP A 128 -10.93 -3.28 10.68
CA ASP A 128 -10.37 -1.96 10.92
C ASP A 128 -9.62 -1.87 12.26
N ASP A 129 -8.52 -1.12 12.26
CA ASP A 129 -7.66 -0.88 13.42
C ASP A 129 -8.21 0.16 14.40
N GLY A 130 -9.45 0.65 14.17
CA GLY A 130 -10.09 1.73 14.94
C GLY A 130 -9.94 3.11 14.29
N SER A 131 -9.33 3.18 13.10
CA SER A 131 -9.20 4.42 12.33
C SER A 131 -10.54 4.99 11.86
N ILE A 132 -11.50 4.13 11.51
CA ILE A 132 -12.81 4.54 10.96
C ILE A 132 -13.59 5.33 12.01
N ASP A 133 -13.69 4.80 13.23
CA ASP A 133 -14.45 5.44 14.31
C ASP A 133 -13.86 6.79 14.72
N SER A 134 -12.54 6.95 14.62
CA SER A 134 -11.84 8.16 15.01
C SER A 134 -11.92 9.27 13.96
N ASN A 135 -11.85 8.90 12.68
CA ASN A 135 -11.61 9.86 11.60
C ASN A 135 -12.81 10.06 10.65
N LEU A 136 -13.69 9.06 10.45
CA LEU A 136 -14.71 9.05 9.39
C LEU A 136 -16.13 9.44 9.87
N GLN A 137 -16.29 10.08 11.03
CA GLN A 137 -17.63 10.38 11.55
C GLN A 137 -18.41 11.34 10.66
N LYS A 138 -17.74 12.32 10.03
CA LYS A 138 -18.40 13.30 9.16
C LYS A 138 -18.85 12.65 7.86
N GLU A 139 -17.96 11.89 7.25
CA GLU A 139 -18.17 11.14 6.03
C GLU A 139 -19.30 10.12 6.21
N LYS A 140 -19.34 9.45 7.37
CA LYS A 140 -20.44 8.54 7.74
C LYS A 140 -21.78 9.27 7.75
N THR A 141 -21.88 10.42 8.44
CA THR A 141 -23.14 11.18 8.50
C THR A 141 -23.58 11.69 7.14
N SER A 142 -22.64 12.15 6.32
CA SER A 142 -22.92 12.62 4.96
C SER A 142 -23.37 11.48 4.05
N TYR A 143 -22.73 10.31 4.14
CA TYR A 143 -23.09 9.14 3.34
C TYR A 143 -24.48 8.59 3.70
N GLN A 144 -24.78 8.46 5.00
CA GLN A 144 -26.11 8.03 5.46
C GLN A 144 -27.21 9.00 5.01
N PHE A 145 -26.96 10.31 5.13
CA PHE A 145 -27.89 11.33 4.66
C PHE A 145 -28.16 11.23 3.15
N LEU A 146 -27.15 10.92 2.33
CA LEU A 146 -27.35 10.75 0.89
C LEU A 146 -28.14 9.47 0.55
N LEU A 147 -27.91 8.37 1.27
CA LEU A 147 -28.68 7.13 1.09
C LEU A 147 -30.16 7.34 1.42
N ASP A 148 -30.47 7.90 2.60
CA ASP A 148 -31.86 8.13 3.03
C ASP A 148 -32.62 9.08 2.07
N ASN A 149 -31.90 10.04 1.47
CA ASN A 149 -32.50 10.98 0.51
C ASN A 149 -32.69 10.37 -0.88
N ASN A 150 -31.80 9.49 -1.33
CA ASN A 150 -31.97 8.77 -2.60
C ASN A 150 -33.15 7.80 -2.53
N GLU A 151 -33.34 7.08 -1.41
CA GLU A 151 -34.49 6.19 -1.23
C GLU A 151 -35.82 6.96 -1.26
N SER A 152 -35.87 8.15 -0.66
CA SER A 152 -37.08 8.99 -0.64
C SER A 152 -37.40 9.69 -1.96
N GLU A 153 -36.42 9.94 -2.85
CA GLU A 153 -36.72 10.42 -4.22
C GLU A 153 -37.42 9.35 -5.06
N SER A 154 -37.05 8.07 -4.91
CA SER A 154 -37.75 6.96 -5.57
C SER A 154 -39.20 6.77 -5.11
N GLU A 155 -39.50 6.94 -3.82
CA GLU A 155 -40.88 6.81 -3.31
C GLU A 155 -41.78 7.99 -3.72
N SER A 156 -41.23 9.20 -3.83
CA SER A 156 -42.00 10.40 -4.17
C SER A 156 -42.34 10.52 -5.66
N GLU A 157 -41.58 9.91 -6.57
CA GLU A 157 -41.97 9.79 -7.97
C GLU A 157 -43.18 8.86 -8.15
N GLU A 158 -43.28 7.76 -7.39
CA GLU A 158 -44.44 6.85 -7.45
C GLU A 158 -45.72 7.46 -6.84
N GLU A 159 -45.63 8.23 -5.76
CA GLU A 159 -46.80 8.94 -5.20
C GLU A 159 -47.31 10.04 -6.14
N SER A 160 -46.40 10.77 -6.80
CA SER A 160 -46.78 11.81 -7.77
C SER A 160 -47.47 11.27 -9.03
N ALA A 161 -47.17 10.02 -9.41
CA ALA A 161 -47.84 9.33 -10.52
C ALA A 161 -49.24 8.83 -10.15
N ASN A 162 -49.45 8.42 -8.89
CA ASN A 162 -50.76 7.98 -8.38
C ASN A 162 -51.71 9.14 -8.04
N GLU A 163 -51.19 10.30 -7.61
CA GLU A 163 -52.04 11.49 -7.36
C GLU A 163 -52.54 12.18 -8.64
N LEU A 164 -51.94 11.90 -9.81
CA LEU A 164 -52.41 12.43 -11.09
C LEU A 164 -53.59 11.64 -11.69
N THR A 165 -53.92 10.47 -11.16
CA THR A 165 -55.03 9.62 -11.65
C THR A 165 -56.34 9.76 -10.89
N ASP A 166 -56.34 10.34 -9.68
CA ASP A 166 -57.53 10.38 -8.80
C ASP A 166 -58.24 11.75 -8.72
N VAL A 167 -57.86 12.73 -9.55
CA VAL A 167 -58.47 14.08 -9.51
C VAL A 167 -59.65 14.26 -10.48
N ASP A 168 -59.95 13.27 -11.34
CA ASP A 168 -60.98 13.42 -12.39
C ASP A 168 -62.36 12.79 -12.06
N SER A 169 -62.60 12.36 -10.81
CA SER A 169 -63.85 11.66 -10.44
C SER A 169 -64.61 12.20 -9.22
N LEU A 170 -64.37 13.44 -8.79
CA LEU A 170 -65.17 14.08 -7.72
C LEU A 170 -65.69 15.48 -8.10
N ALA A 171 -66.02 15.67 -9.37
CA ALA A 171 -66.90 16.75 -9.79
C ALA A 171 -68.34 16.24 -9.78
N ASP A 172 -68.99 16.27 -8.62
CA ASP A 172 -70.38 16.73 -8.47
C ASP A 172 -70.86 16.57 -7.02
N GLU A 173 -71.60 17.59 -6.58
CA GLU A 173 -72.27 17.75 -5.27
C GLU A 173 -71.43 18.34 -4.11
N GLU A 174 -71.37 19.67 -4.02
CA GLU A 174 -72.12 20.40 -2.97
C GLU A 174 -72.01 21.94 -3.11
N ILE A 175 -73.15 22.52 -3.49
CA ILE A 175 -73.77 23.77 -3.03
C ILE A 175 -72.84 24.92 -2.58
N ILE A 176 -72.85 25.94 -3.46
CA ILE A 176 -72.42 27.31 -3.25
C ILE A 176 -73.09 27.95 -2.02
N ILE A 177 -72.31 28.29 -0.99
CA ILE A 177 -72.60 29.43 -0.11
C ILE A 177 -71.56 30.51 -0.40
N ARG A 178 -72.02 31.58 -1.05
CA ARG A 178 -71.22 32.77 -1.42
C ARG A 178 -70.75 33.50 -0.16
N SER A 179 -69.44 33.49 0.09
CA SER A 179 -68.72 34.59 0.74
C SER A 179 -67.52 34.98 -0.14
N GLN A 180 -67.60 36.16 -0.75
CA GLN A 180 -66.63 36.70 -1.72
C GLN A 180 -65.26 37.09 -1.10
N ASP A 181 -65.03 36.84 0.19
CA ASP A 181 -63.79 37.19 0.90
C ASP A 181 -62.84 35.99 1.15
N SER A 182 -63.12 34.82 0.55
CA SER A 182 -62.42 33.56 0.88
C SER A 182 -61.49 33.01 -0.22
N GLU A 183 -61.61 33.42 -1.48
CA GLU A 183 -60.76 32.88 -2.57
C GLU A 183 -59.34 33.46 -2.58
N GLU A 184 -59.17 34.75 -2.27
CA GLU A 184 -57.84 35.39 -2.18
C GLU A 184 -57.02 34.84 -0.98
N THR A 185 -57.67 34.48 0.12
CA THR A 185 -56.98 33.95 1.31
C THR A 185 -56.56 32.49 1.15
N VAL A 186 -57.31 31.68 0.40
CA VAL A 186 -56.95 30.29 0.08
C VAL A 186 -55.80 30.23 -0.93
N THR A 187 -55.80 31.11 -1.93
CA THR A 187 -54.70 31.22 -2.91
C THR A 187 -53.41 31.76 -2.27
N HIS A 188 -53.49 32.74 -1.36
CA HIS A 188 -52.33 33.23 -0.61
C HIS A 188 -51.73 32.17 0.33
N LYS A 189 -52.56 31.37 1.01
CA LYS A 189 -52.08 30.26 1.86
C LYS A 189 -51.41 29.16 1.03
N ARG A 190 -51.96 28.82 -0.14
CA ARG A 190 -51.34 27.88 -1.10
C ARG A 190 -50.00 28.41 -1.64
N MET A 191 -49.91 29.70 -1.95
CA MET A 191 -48.64 30.34 -2.37
C MET A 191 -47.60 30.34 -1.25
N GLN A 192 -47.97 30.67 -0.01
CA GLN A 192 -47.05 30.63 1.14
C GLN A 192 -46.56 29.21 1.43
N HIS A 193 -47.43 28.21 1.33
CA HIS A 193 -47.06 26.80 1.49
C HIS A 193 -46.09 26.34 0.37
N LYS A 194 -46.34 26.76 -0.87
CA LYS A 194 -45.47 26.47 -2.02
C LYS A 194 -44.11 27.18 -1.91
N GLU A 195 -44.07 28.40 -1.38
CA GLU A 195 -42.82 29.11 -1.09
C GLU A 195 -42.03 28.48 0.06
N GLN A 196 -42.71 28.03 1.13
CA GLN A 196 -42.06 27.28 2.21
C GLN A 196 -41.47 25.96 1.72
N LEU A 197 -42.22 25.20 0.91
CA LEU A 197 -41.74 23.96 0.30
C LEU A 197 -40.53 24.21 -0.62
N ASN A 198 -40.57 25.28 -1.43
CA ASN A 198 -39.44 25.65 -2.29
C ASN A 198 -38.20 26.07 -1.49
N ARG A 199 -38.36 26.74 -0.34
CA ARG A 199 -37.25 27.06 0.56
C ARG A 199 -36.65 25.81 1.20
N GLN A 200 -37.49 24.89 1.65
CA GLN A 200 -37.06 23.59 2.18
C GLN A 200 -36.32 22.76 1.12
N ASN A 201 -36.85 22.68 -0.10
CA ASN A 201 -36.19 21.98 -1.21
C ASN A 201 -34.85 22.63 -1.58
N LYS A 202 -34.76 23.97 -1.55
CA LYS A 202 -33.50 24.67 -1.79
C LYS A 202 -32.47 24.41 -0.68
N GLN A 203 -32.91 24.36 0.58
CA GLN A 203 -32.05 24.03 1.71
C GLN A 203 -31.57 22.57 1.62
N ARG A 204 -32.48 21.62 1.34
CA ARG A 204 -32.14 20.21 1.13
C ARG A 204 -31.14 20.02 -0.01
N ARG A 205 -31.34 20.69 -1.16
CA ARG A 205 -30.37 20.67 -2.28
C ARG A 205 -28.99 21.21 -1.88
N LYS A 206 -28.95 22.23 -1.04
CA LYS A 206 -27.69 22.76 -0.52
C LYS A 206 -27.01 21.75 0.40
N GLU A 207 -27.74 21.14 1.32
CA GLU A 207 -27.22 20.12 2.23
C GLU A 207 -26.73 18.87 1.47
N ILE A 208 -27.43 18.46 0.40
CA ILE A 208 -26.98 17.39 -0.50
C ILE A 208 -25.66 17.79 -1.19
N SER A 209 -25.57 19.00 -1.73
CA SER A 209 -24.33 19.51 -2.35
C SER A 209 -23.18 19.56 -1.37
N ASP A 210 -23.42 20.05 -0.15
CA ASP A 210 -22.40 20.13 0.91
C ASP A 210 -21.91 18.71 1.30
N CYS A 211 -22.82 17.72 1.38
CA CYS A 211 -22.46 16.32 1.64
C CYS A 211 -21.69 15.69 0.48
N GLN A 212 -22.08 15.96 -0.77
CA GLN A 212 -21.37 15.52 -1.96
C GLN A 212 -19.95 16.09 -2.00
N GLU A 213 -19.76 17.35 -1.64
CA GLU A 213 -18.43 17.97 -1.55
C GLU A 213 -17.54 17.30 -0.50
N ILE A 214 -18.10 16.91 0.66
CA ILE A 214 -17.35 16.19 1.71
C ILE A 214 -16.88 14.83 1.19
N ILE A 215 -17.75 14.07 0.53
CA ILE A 215 -17.41 12.74 -0.02
C ILE A 215 -16.42 12.86 -1.18
N GLN A 216 -16.63 13.85 -2.06
CA GLN A 216 -15.72 14.12 -3.17
C GLN A 216 -14.33 14.52 -2.64
N SER A 217 -14.26 15.32 -1.59
CA SER A 217 -13.02 15.67 -0.90
C SER A 217 -12.35 14.42 -0.31
N TYR A 218 -13.12 13.51 0.30
CA TYR A 218 -12.61 12.26 0.86
C TYR A 218 -11.90 11.39 -0.18
N TYR A 219 -12.52 11.14 -1.34
CA TYR A 219 -11.91 10.33 -2.39
C TYR A 219 -10.73 11.04 -3.10
N ASN A 220 -10.71 12.37 -3.12
CA ASN A 220 -9.63 13.15 -3.75
C ASN A 220 -8.39 13.34 -2.87
N GLN A 221 -8.38 12.84 -1.62
CA GLN A 221 -7.24 12.97 -0.71
C GLN A 221 -5.97 12.24 -1.21
N GLY A 222 -6.12 11.24 -2.08
CA GLY A 222 -5.01 10.40 -2.56
C GLY A 222 -4.77 9.19 -1.65
N TYR A 223 -3.95 8.25 -2.13
CA TYR A 223 -3.80 6.97 -1.45
C TYR A 223 -2.66 6.98 -0.42
N THR A 224 -2.86 6.24 0.67
CA THR A 224 -1.82 5.95 1.67
C THR A 224 -2.04 4.58 2.30
N LEU A 225 -1.03 4.12 3.02
CA LEU A 225 -1.16 2.99 3.94
C LEU A 225 -1.32 3.55 5.37
N SER A 226 -2.28 3.05 6.15
CA SER A 226 -2.50 3.50 7.54
C SER A 226 -1.98 2.51 8.58
N THR A 227 -2.05 1.22 8.27
CA THR A 227 -1.68 0.13 9.18
C THR A 227 -1.08 -1.03 8.40
N SER A 228 -0.51 -1.98 9.13
CA SER A 228 0.01 -3.24 8.58
C SER A 228 -1.06 -4.33 8.62
N ASN A 229 -1.14 -5.10 7.54
CA ASN A 229 -2.01 -6.27 7.41
C ASN A 229 -1.60 -7.35 8.42
N SER A 230 -0.30 -7.63 8.54
CA SER A 230 0.19 -8.62 9.50
C SER A 230 0.00 -8.20 10.95
N ALA A 231 0.12 -6.91 11.28
CA ALA A 231 -0.18 -6.40 12.61
C ALA A 231 -1.67 -6.54 12.97
N THR A 232 -2.57 -6.26 12.02
CA THR A 232 -4.02 -6.46 12.18
C THR A 232 -4.36 -7.93 12.42
N VAL A 233 -3.78 -8.84 11.62
CA VAL A 233 -3.94 -10.29 11.81
C VAL A 233 -3.34 -10.76 13.14
N TYR A 234 -2.21 -10.20 13.57
CA TYR A 234 -1.63 -10.54 14.87
C TYR A 234 -2.53 -10.11 16.01
N ALA A 235 -3.10 -8.92 15.97
CA ALA A 235 -4.07 -8.46 16.96
C ALA A 235 -5.30 -9.38 17.01
N LEU A 236 -5.75 -9.84 15.84
CA LEU A 236 -6.83 -10.81 15.72
C LEU A 236 -6.48 -12.15 16.39
N ILE A 237 -5.27 -12.69 16.20
CA ILE A 237 -4.82 -13.92 16.85
C ILE A 237 -4.56 -13.73 18.34
N ALA A 238 -3.99 -12.59 18.74
CA ALA A 238 -3.78 -12.24 20.13
C ALA A 238 -5.10 -12.19 20.91
N SER A 239 -6.20 -11.77 20.25
CA SER A 239 -7.54 -11.77 20.84
C SER A 239 -8.11 -13.19 21.10
N ILE A 240 -7.64 -14.22 20.38
CA ILE A 240 -7.95 -15.64 20.66
C ILE A 240 -7.08 -16.18 21.80
N GLY A 241 -5.94 -15.53 22.08
CA GLY A 241 -4.92 -16.00 23.02
C GLY A 241 -3.85 -16.90 22.40
N GLU A 242 -3.71 -16.92 21.07
CA GLU A 242 -2.74 -17.78 20.37
C GLU A 242 -1.43 -17.06 20.03
N THR A 243 -0.68 -16.66 21.04
CA THR A 243 0.55 -15.88 20.82
C THR A 243 1.78 -16.76 20.73
N ASN A 244 2.13 -17.15 19.51
CA ASN A 244 3.33 -17.94 19.20
C ASN A 244 4.50 -17.03 18.78
N LEU A 245 5.74 -17.43 19.09
CA LEU A 245 6.95 -16.72 18.65
C LEU A 245 7.06 -16.64 17.13
N ASP A 246 6.66 -17.68 16.40
CA ASP A 246 6.69 -17.67 14.93
C ASP A 246 5.63 -16.73 14.35
N ASN A 247 4.42 -16.67 14.94
CA ASN A 247 3.39 -15.70 14.53
C ASN A 247 3.85 -14.26 14.80
N LEU A 248 4.49 -14.03 15.95
CA LEU A 248 5.08 -12.74 16.29
C LEU A 248 6.21 -12.38 15.32
N TRP A 249 7.09 -13.31 14.99
CA TRP A 249 8.18 -13.08 14.03
C TRP A 249 7.65 -12.73 12.64
N LEU A 250 6.63 -13.43 12.14
CA LEU A 250 5.99 -13.10 10.87
C LEU A 250 5.37 -11.70 10.89
N SER A 251 4.76 -11.32 12.00
CA SER A 251 4.14 -9.99 12.17
C SER A 251 5.18 -8.88 12.24
N ILE A 252 6.33 -9.16 12.87
CA ILE A 252 7.50 -8.29 12.87
C ILE A 252 8.02 -8.09 11.44
N ILE A 253 8.21 -9.16 10.66
CA ILE A 253 8.67 -9.06 9.27
C ILE A 253 7.70 -8.23 8.43
N GLY A 254 6.40 -8.54 8.48
CA GLY A 254 5.39 -7.81 7.70
C GLY A 254 5.36 -6.31 8.07
N THR A 255 5.41 -5.99 9.37
CA THR A 255 5.47 -4.59 9.82
C THR A 255 6.78 -3.90 9.42
N SER A 256 7.92 -4.60 9.51
CA SER A 256 9.23 -4.09 9.09
C SER A 256 9.30 -3.79 7.60
N SER A 257 8.53 -4.49 6.75
CA SER A 257 8.48 -4.22 5.31
C SER A 257 8.01 -2.79 4.97
N LEU A 258 7.23 -2.18 5.86
CA LEU A 258 6.69 -0.85 5.67
C LEU A 258 7.69 0.27 5.97
N ASP A 259 8.78 0.01 6.70
CA ASP A 259 9.71 1.07 7.16
C ASP A 259 10.42 1.80 6.01
N LEU A 260 10.58 1.14 4.85
CA LEU A 260 11.17 1.77 3.68
C LEU A 260 10.25 2.84 3.08
N ASN A 261 8.94 2.58 3.04
CA ASN A 261 7.96 3.44 2.37
C ASN A 261 7.18 4.35 3.33
N TYR A 262 6.79 3.80 4.47
CA TYR A 262 5.95 4.41 5.49
C TYR A 262 6.58 4.27 6.89
N PRO A 263 7.73 4.93 7.15
CA PRO A 263 8.45 4.82 8.43
C PRO A 263 7.59 5.23 9.64
N GLU A 264 6.61 6.12 9.45
CA GLU A 264 5.73 6.61 10.52
C GLU A 264 4.80 5.53 11.06
N ILE A 265 4.37 4.59 10.19
CA ILE A 265 3.54 3.45 10.58
C ILE A 265 4.39 2.48 11.40
N TYR A 266 5.61 2.21 10.95
CA TYR A 266 6.55 1.37 11.68
C TYR A 266 6.85 1.95 13.07
N ASP A 267 7.14 3.25 13.17
CA ASP A 267 7.41 3.92 14.43
C ASP A 267 6.21 3.89 15.39
N LYS A 268 4.96 3.89 14.88
CA LYS A 268 3.73 3.73 15.67
C LYS A 268 3.55 2.30 16.20
N LEU A 269 3.85 1.28 15.39
CA LEU A 269 3.64 -0.13 15.72
C LEU A 269 4.80 -0.75 16.51
N PHE A 270 6.01 -0.21 16.37
CA PHE A 270 7.22 -0.74 16.99
C PHE A 270 7.12 -0.93 18.52
N PRO A 271 6.59 0.04 19.31
CA PRO A 271 6.43 -0.14 20.75
C PRO A 271 5.52 -1.33 21.11
N MET A 272 4.45 -1.53 20.35
CA MET A 272 3.50 -2.64 20.59
C MET A 272 4.20 -3.99 20.37
N LEU A 273 4.94 -4.14 19.27
CA LEU A 273 5.71 -5.35 18.98
C LEU A 273 6.82 -5.57 20.02
N LYS A 274 7.46 -4.50 20.50
CA LYS A 274 8.49 -4.56 21.53
C LYS A 274 7.97 -5.13 22.84
N ASP A 275 6.77 -4.73 23.25
CA ASP A 275 6.16 -5.22 24.48
C ASP A 275 5.70 -6.68 24.32
N GLU A 276 5.23 -7.07 23.13
CA GLU A 276 4.92 -8.46 22.78
C GLU A 276 6.15 -9.38 22.79
N VAL A 277 7.30 -8.90 22.32
CA VAL A 277 8.56 -9.64 22.40
C VAL A 277 8.96 -9.83 23.86
N LYS A 278 8.89 -8.78 24.69
CA LYS A 278 9.19 -8.90 26.13
C LYS A 278 8.23 -9.86 26.84
N ARG A 279 6.95 -9.87 26.46
CA ARG A 279 5.93 -10.77 27.01
C ARG A 279 6.23 -12.24 26.70
N ASN A 280 6.72 -12.52 25.50
CA ASN A 280 6.99 -13.88 25.01
C ASN A 280 8.45 -14.34 25.19
N GLN A 281 9.29 -13.58 25.90
CA GLN A 281 10.66 -13.98 26.22
C GLN A 281 10.66 -15.19 27.17
N SER A 282 10.69 -16.38 26.59
CA SER A 282 10.91 -17.64 27.31
C SER A 282 12.41 -17.92 27.39
N ILE A 283 12.85 -18.39 28.57
CA ILE A 283 14.27 -18.58 28.94
C ILE A 283 14.87 -19.82 28.24
N SER A 284 14.07 -20.65 27.57
CA SER A 284 14.50 -21.96 27.08
C SER A 284 13.97 -22.25 25.68
N ALA A 285 14.69 -21.81 24.65
CA ALA A 285 14.54 -22.28 23.27
C ALA A 285 15.82 -22.01 22.45
N ASP A 286 16.15 -22.90 21.50
CA ASP A 286 17.22 -22.73 20.51
C ASP A 286 16.99 -21.53 19.55
N VAL A 287 15.75 -21.03 19.53
CA VAL A 287 15.33 -19.89 18.70
C VAL A 287 14.81 -18.79 19.61
N THR A 288 15.52 -17.67 19.64
CA THR A 288 15.16 -16.51 20.46
C THR A 288 15.05 -15.25 19.59
N ILE A 289 14.11 -14.38 19.97
CA ILE A 289 13.94 -13.05 19.37
C ILE A 289 14.52 -12.05 20.38
N SER A 290 15.65 -11.44 20.03
CA SER A 290 16.30 -10.40 20.84
C SER A 290 15.97 -9.01 20.28
N ILE A 291 15.95 -8.04 21.20
CA ILE A 291 15.84 -6.62 20.87
C ILE A 291 17.26 -6.06 20.93
N GLU A 292 17.85 -5.79 19.77
CA GLU A 292 19.23 -5.34 19.63
C GLU A 292 19.29 -3.98 18.93
N LYS A 293 20.45 -3.32 19.00
CA LYS A 293 20.72 -2.17 18.13
C LYS A 293 20.87 -2.71 16.72
N ASP A 294 19.91 -2.39 15.88
CA ASP A 294 19.88 -2.79 14.48
C ASP A 294 20.01 -1.54 13.64
N TYR A 295 21.08 -1.50 12.84
CA TYR A 295 21.40 -0.31 12.07
C TYR A 295 20.61 -0.34 10.78
N GLN A 296 20.12 0.81 10.32
CA GLN A 296 19.45 0.94 9.02
C GLN A 296 20.46 0.93 7.85
N LEU A 297 21.33 -0.09 7.86
CA LEU A 297 22.33 -0.37 6.85
C LEU A 297 21.88 -1.60 6.04
N PHE A 298 22.28 -1.64 4.78
CA PHE A 298 21.82 -2.69 3.88
C PHE A 298 22.58 -4.00 4.15
N LEU A 299 21.90 -5.03 4.63
CA LEU A 299 22.43 -6.40 4.86
C LEU A 299 23.72 -6.47 5.69
N LEU A 300 23.77 -5.72 6.79
CA LEU A 300 24.97 -5.62 7.64
C LEU A 300 25.54 -6.98 8.07
N ARG A 301 24.71 -7.93 8.48
CA ARG A 301 25.18 -9.20 9.05
C ARG A 301 25.67 -10.18 7.98
N HIS A 302 25.21 -10.01 6.74
CA HIS A 302 25.42 -10.94 5.63
C HIS A 302 26.35 -10.39 4.53
N TRP A 303 26.86 -9.17 4.70
CA TRP A 303 27.77 -8.53 3.77
C TRP A 303 29.03 -8.00 4.47
N THR A 304 29.66 -6.96 3.91
CA THR A 304 30.80 -6.25 4.52
C THR A 304 30.31 -4.95 5.13
N LEU A 305 31.02 -4.43 6.13
CA LEU A 305 30.66 -3.15 6.73
C LEU A 305 30.71 -2.02 5.67
N TYR A 306 31.71 -2.05 4.78
CA TYR A 306 31.86 -1.06 3.72
C TYR A 306 30.66 -1.09 2.75
N ASP A 307 30.32 -2.26 2.22
CA ASP A 307 29.24 -2.40 1.25
C ASP A 307 27.87 -2.06 1.87
N SER A 308 27.68 -2.40 3.15
CA SER A 308 26.44 -2.07 3.86
C SER A 308 26.20 -0.56 3.98
N PHE A 309 27.27 0.22 4.13
CA PHE A 309 27.21 1.69 4.06
C PHE A 309 27.05 2.19 2.63
N PHE A 310 27.77 1.59 1.69
CA PHE A 310 27.79 2.05 0.30
C PHE A 310 26.43 1.88 -0.39
N TYR A 311 25.77 0.75 -0.18
CA TYR A 311 24.50 0.42 -0.82
C TYR A 311 23.26 0.83 -0.02
N SER A 312 23.40 1.35 1.20
CA SER A 312 22.25 1.86 1.97
C SER A 312 21.70 3.14 1.35
N SER A 313 20.40 3.16 1.04
CA SER A 313 19.70 4.30 0.43
C SER A 313 19.85 5.59 1.26
N HIS A 314 19.76 5.48 2.58
CA HIS A 314 19.85 6.63 3.48
C HIS A 314 21.28 7.21 3.57
N VAL A 315 22.29 6.34 3.66
CA VAL A 315 23.70 6.79 3.66
C VAL A 315 24.05 7.43 2.32
N ASN A 316 23.59 6.80 1.23
CA ASN A 316 23.85 7.26 -0.11
C ASN A 316 23.25 8.66 -0.38
N SER A 317 22.03 8.92 0.07
CA SER A 317 21.37 10.22 -0.11
C SER A 317 22.01 11.35 0.70
N LYS A 318 22.58 11.07 1.87
CA LYS A 318 23.26 12.09 2.70
C LYS A 318 24.70 12.38 2.25
N LEU A 319 25.45 11.36 1.84
CA LEU A 319 26.86 11.51 1.48
C LEU A 319 27.08 11.71 -0.02
N ASN A 320 26.04 11.56 -0.83
CA ASN A 320 26.08 11.56 -2.28
C ASN A 320 27.05 10.51 -2.86
N LEU A 321 26.92 9.25 -2.43
CA LEU A 321 27.91 8.20 -2.73
C LEU A 321 27.97 7.79 -4.21
N TRP A 322 26.97 8.17 -5.02
CA TRP A 322 27.03 8.05 -6.48
C TRP A 322 28.11 8.95 -7.10
N THR A 323 28.66 9.92 -6.35
CA THR A 323 29.78 10.75 -6.78
C THR A 323 31.11 10.27 -6.21
N GLU A 324 32.20 10.48 -6.94
CA GLU A 324 33.56 10.18 -6.46
C GLU A 324 33.95 10.96 -5.19
N ASP A 325 33.44 12.17 -5.04
CA ASP A 325 33.64 12.96 -3.82
C ASP A 325 32.85 12.40 -2.62
N GLY A 326 31.67 11.83 -2.86
CA GLY A 326 30.91 11.09 -1.85
C GLY A 326 31.67 9.86 -1.35
N LYS A 327 32.28 9.08 -2.24
CA LYS A 327 33.16 7.96 -1.85
C LYS A 327 34.32 8.41 -0.97
N LYS A 328 34.98 9.52 -1.30
CA LYS A 328 36.05 10.10 -0.46
C LYS A 328 35.53 10.51 0.92
N LYS A 329 34.32 11.07 1.02
CA LYS A 329 33.67 11.39 2.31
C LYS A 329 33.43 10.13 3.14
N LEU A 330 32.99 9.03 2.52
CA LEU A 330 32.79 7.75 3.19
C LEU A 330 34.13 7.18 3.72
N HIS A 331 35.20 7.23 2.93
CA HIS A 331 36.53 6.83 3.41
C HIS A 331 37.02 7.70 4.57
N LYS A 332 36.77 9.02 4.50
CA LYS A 332 37.08 9.95 5.61
C LYS A 332 36.26 9.64 6.86
N LEU A 333 35.01 9.18 6.72
CA LEU A 333 34.18 8.74 7.83
C LEU A 333 34.79 7.51 8.52
N PHE A 334 35.14 6.47 7.77
CA PHE A 334 35.81 5.27 8.32
C PHE A 334 37.15 5.62 9.00
N ALA A 335 37.94 6.50 8.40
CA ALA A 335 39.18 6.98 9.00
C ALA A 335 38.96 7.69 10.35
N LYS A 336 37.91 8.53 10.46
CA LYS A 336 37.54 9.18 11.74
C LYS A 336 37.02 8.19 12.78
N MET A 337 36.32 7.14 12.34
CA MET A 337 35.83 6.07 13.20
C MET A 337 36.95 5.17 13.72
N GLY A 338 38.15 5.23 13.12
CA GLY A 338 39.27 4.35 13.47
C GLY A 338 39.13 2.94 12.89
N ILE A 339 38.33 2.76 11.84
CA ILE A 339 38.14 1.48 11.15
C ILE A 339 38.99 1.51 9.88
N SER A 340 39.93 0.57 9.73
CA SER A 340 40.71 0.47 8.50
C SER A 340 39.83 0.03 7.32
N LEU A 341 40.18 0.45 6.10
CA LEU A 341 39.43 0.05 4.92
C LEU A 341 39.44 -1.47 4.72
N THR A 342 40.57 -2.12 5.00
CA THR A 342 40.71 -3.58 4.93
C THR A 342 39.76 -4.30 5.90
N MET A 343 39.60 -3.76 7.12
CA MET A 343 38.67 -4.32 8.10
C MET A 343 37.21 -4.04 7.71
N ALA A 344 36.92 -2.88 7.13
CA ALA A 344 35.58 -2.56 6.65
C ALA A 344 35.13 -3.46 5.48
N GLN A 345 36.08 -3.93 4.67
CA GLN A 345 35.85 -4.85 3.54
C GLN A 345 35.83 -6.33 3.97
N GLU A 346 36.13 -6.64 5.22
CA GLU A 346 35.98 -7.99 5.74
C GLU A 346 34.49 -8.34 5.89
N LYS A 347 34.13 -9.60 5.64
CA LYS A 347 32.76 -10.07 5.89
C LYS A 347 32.41 -9.87 7.36
N TRP A 348 31.21 -9.37 7.63
CA TRP A 348 30.76 -9.06 8.98
C TRP A 348 30.94 -10.23 9.94
N LEU A 349 30.68 -11.47 9.50
CA LEU A 349 30.87 -12.66 10.34
C LEU A 349 32.29 -12.75 10.93
N TYR A 350 33.32 -12.47 10.13
CA TYR A 350 34.73 -12.62 10.51
C TYR A 350 35.35 -11.38 11.15
N MET A 351 34.72 -10.21 11.00
CA MET A 351 35.18 -8.97 11.61
C MET A 351 35.38 -9.11 13.13
N ASP A 352 36.47 -8.50 13.64
CA ASP A 352 36.88 -8.58 15.04
C ASP A 352 35.74 -8.26 16.03
N ALA A 353 35.53 -9.17 16.99
CA ALA A 353 34.51 -9.06 18.02
C ALA A 353 34.70 -7.81 18.90
N LYS A 354 35.94 -7.36 19.13
CA LYS A 354 36.20 -6.12 19.88
C LYS A 354 35.60 -4.91 19.16
N MET A 355 35.77 -4.86 17.84
CA MET A 355 35.23 -3.78 17.01
C MET A 355 33.71 -3.81 16.95
N LYS A 356 33.09 -4.99 16.81
CA LYS A 356 31.63 -5.13 16.88
C LYS A 356 31.04 -4.59 18.18
N ARG A 357 31.71 -4.83 19.32
CA ARG A 357 31.29 -4.29 20.63
C ARG A 357 31.47 -2.78 20.74
N GLN A 358 32.48 -2.22 20.09
CA GLN A 358 32.76 -0.78 20.10
C GLN A 358 31.91 0.01 19.09
N LEU A 359 31.38 -0.64 18.06
CA LEU A 359 30.63 -0.02 16.97
C LEU A 359 29.48 0.89 17.44
N PRO A 360 28.65 0.54 18.44
CA PRO A 360 27.61 1.43 18.94
C PRO A 360 28.14 2.74 19.53
N ILE A 361 29.31 2.71 20.17
CA ILE A 361 29.94 3.89 20.78
C ILE A 361 30.51 4.77 19.67
N VAL A 362 31.18 4.15 18.69
CA VAL A 362 31.76 4.83 17.53
C VAL A 362 30.66 5.51 16.70
N PHE A 363 29.56 4.81 16.44
CA PHE A 363 28.46 5.35 15.64
C PHE A 363 27.78 6.54 16.30
N ASN A 364 27.46 6.44 17.60
CA ASN A 364 26.87 7.55 18.35
C ASN A 364 27.76 8.80 18.39
N LYS A 365 29.08 8.63 18.33
CA LYS A 365 30.03 9.75 18.35
C LYS A 365 30.21 10.42 16.99
N TYR A 366 30.31 9.65 15.91
CA TYR A 366 30.75 10.17 14.61
C TYR A 366 29.64 10.31 13.57
N LEU A 367 28.58 9.50 13.59
CA LEU A 367 27.48 9.60 12.61
C LEU A 367 26.71 10.93 12.66
N PRO A 368 26.45 11.53 13.84
CA PRO A 368 25.76 12.83 13.89
C PRO A 368 26.50 13.95 13.15
N MET A 369 27.85 13.89 13.09
CA MET A 369 28.66 14.88 12.36
C MET A 369 28.39 14.90 10.84
N TYR A 370 27.79 13.84 10.31
CA TYR A 370 27.45 13.67 8.91
C TYR A 370 25.93 13.65 8.66
N GLY A 371 25.11 13.97 9.68
CA GLY A 371 23.66 13.91 9.59
C GLY A 371 23.09 12.49 9.44
N LEU A 372 23.84 11.48 9.90
CA LEU A 372 23.50 10.05 9.83
C LEU A 372 23.01 9.50 11.18
N GLU A 373 22.44 10.33 12.04
CA GLU A 373 21.97 9.94 13.37
C GLU A 373 20.82 8.91 13.30
N SER A 374 19.95 9.04 12.31
CA SER A 374 18.77 8.20 12.10
C SER A 374 19.08 6.74 11.72
N ILE A 375 20.34 6.41 11.40
CA ILE A 375 20.77 5.03 11.13
C ILE A 375 20.68 4.16 12.39
N VAL A 376 20.96 4.74 13.56
CA VAL A 376 21.02 3.98 14.80
C VAL A 376 19.59 3.75 15.31
N ARG A 377 19.04 2.57 15.01
CA ARG A 377 17.73 2.14 15.48
C ARG A 377 17.85 0.91 16.38
N VAL A 378 16.76 0.62 17.07
CA VAL A 378 16.57 -0.64 17.78
C VAL A 378 15.71 -1.50 16.86
N GLY A 379 16.12 -2.75 16.64
CA GLY A 379 15.40 -3.68 15.78
C GLY A 379 15.25 -5.04 16.44
N PHE A 380 14.55 -5.92 15.73
CA PHE A 380 14.31 -7.29 16.15
C PHE A 380 15.25 -8.23 15.40
N VAL A 381 15.93 -9.09 16.16
CA VAL A 381 16.89 -10.05 15.62
C VAL A 381 16.48 -11.44 16.07
N LYS A 382 16.33 -12.36 15.12
CA LYS A 382 16.07 -13.77 15.39
C LYS A 382 17.38 -14.53 15.36
N SER A 383 17.71 -15.19 16.48
CA SER A 383 18.87 -16.08 16.57
C SER A 383 18.44 -17.51 16.32
N PHE A 384 19.14 -18.21 15.43
CA PHE A 384 18.87 -19.59 15.05
C PHE A 384 19.91 -20.55 15.64
N GLY A 385 20.08 -20.53 16.96
CA GLY A 385 21.13 -21.29 17.64
C GLY A 385 22.52 -20.98 17.07
N PHE A 386 23.24 -22.02 16.64
CA PHE A 386 24.61 -21.92 16.12
C PHE A 386 24.73 -21.47 14.66
N ILE A 387 23.63 -21.40 13.92
CA ILE A 387 23.65 -21.08 12.48
C ILE A 387 23.94 -19.59 12.25
N GLY A 388 23.46 -18.74 13.15
CA GLY A 388 23.62 -17.29 13.06
C GLY A 388 22.37 -16.54 13.50
N SER A 389 22.44 -15.22 13.38
CA SER A 389 21.34 -14.29 13.67
C SER A 389 20.95 -13.53 12.42
N LEU A 390 19.66 -13.28 12.28
CA LEU A 390 19.07 -12.56 11.15
C LEU A 390 18.23 -11.40 11.68
N SER A 391 18.47 -10.20 11.16
CA SER A 391 17.58 -9.06 11.43
C SER A 391 16.26 -9.20 10.67
N ALA A 392 15.18 -8.68 11.24
CA ALA A 392 13.89 -8.59 10.56
C ALA A 392 13.98 -7.84 9.23
N MET A 393 14.77 -6.75 9.16
CA MET A 393 14.92 -5.95 7.94
C MET A 393 15.68 -6.72 6.85
N GLU A 394 16.73 -7.46 7.22
CA GLU A 394 17.46 -8.32 6.28
C GLU A 394 16.58 -9.45 5.72
N CYS A 395 15.68 -9.98 6.56
CA CYS A 395 14.69 -10.96 6.14
C CYS A 395 13.71 -10.37 5.12
N VAL A 396 13.26 -9.12 5.32
CA VAL A 396 12.39 -8.42 4.36
C VAL A 396 13.13 -8.23 3.02
N GLU A 397 14.37 -7.76 3.04
CA GLU A 397 15.14 -7.56 1.80
C GLU A 397 15.34 -8.89 1.04
N ALA A 398 15.56 -9.99 1.75
CA ALA A 398 15.63 -11.31 1.14
C ALA A 398 14.30 -11.77 0.53
N LEU A 399 13.18 -11.55 1.22
CA LEU A 399 11.85 -11.92 0.72
C LEU A 399 11.43 -11.07 -0.48
N THR A 400 11.69 -9.75 -0.44
CA THR A 400 11.42 -8.87 -1.58
C THR A 400 12.25 -9.27 -2.81
N ALA A 401 13.53 -9.61 -2.63
CA ALA A 401 14.38 -10.06 -3.73
C ALA A 401 13.88 -11.38 -4.37
N LEU A 402 13.33 -12.30 -3.56
CA LEU A 402 12.70 -13.52 -4.06
C LEU A 402 11.40 -13.25 -4.83
N LEU A 403 10.63 -12.23 -4.44
CA LEU A 403 9.45 -11.77 -5.20
C LEU A 403 9.85 -11.13 -6.54
N GLU A 404 11.00 -10.46 -6.56
CA GLU A 404 11.52 -9.72 -7.71
C GLU A 404 12.15 -10.63 -8.78
N GLN A 405 12.97 -11.59 -8.35
CA GLN A 405 13.77 -12.42 -9.23
C GLN A 405 13.08 -13.76 -9.53
N GLY A 406 12.46 -13.86 -10.71
CA GLY A 406 11.90 -15.13 -11.18
C GLY A 406 12.86 -15.93 -12.03
N LYS A 407 12.83 -17.26 -11.85
CA LYS A 407 13.43 -18.18 -12.82
C LYS A 407 12.67 -18.04 -14.14
N LYS A 408 13.39 -17.96 -15.27
CA LYS A 408 12.77 -18.08 -16.59
C LYS A 408 12.11 -19.46 -16.67
N ILE A 409 10.82 -19.48 -16.97
CA ILE A 409 10.06 -20.68 -17.26
C ILE A 409 10.20 -20.86 -18.77
N ASP A 410 10.82 -21.95 -19.21
CA ASP A 410 10.94 -22.22 -20.64
C ASP A 410 9.57 -22.66 -21.19
N ASP A 411 8.75 -21.71 -21.64
CA ASP A 411 7.53 -21.99 -22.41
C ASP A 411 7.84 -21.81 -23.91
N ASN A 412 7.96 -22.93 -24.62
CA ASN A 412 8.16 -22.99 -26.07
C ASN A 412 6.81 -22.95 -26.82
N ASP A 413 6.13 -21.81 -26.83
CA ASP A 413 4.93 -21.63 -27.65
C ASP A 413 5.20 -20.65 -28.81
N GLU A 414 5.23 -21.17 -30.05
CA GLU A 414 5.30 -20.36 -31.26
C GLU A 414 3.92 -19.75 -31.58
N VAL A 415 3.79 -18.42 -31.52
CA VAL A 415 2.53 -17.70 -31.76
C VAL A 415 2.64 -16.84 -33.02
N GLN A 416 1.59 -16.80 -33.85
CA GLN A 416 1.58 -16.14 -35.16
C GLN A 416 1.09 -14.67 -35.15
N ASN A 417 0.35 -14.21 -34.14
CA ASN A 417 -0.23 -12.85 -34.04
C ASN A 417 0.43 -11.96 -32.95
N GLU A 418 0.69 -10.68 -33.24
CA GLU A 418 1.31 -9.72 -32.30
C GLU A 418 0.45 -9.43 -31.05
N ASN A 419 -0.87 -9.27 -31.20
CA ASN A 419 -1.76 -9.02 -30.06
C ASN A 419 -1.86 -10.22 -29.11
N GLU A 420 -1.90 -11.43 -29.66
CA GLU A 420 -1.91 -12.67 -28.86
C GLU A 420 -0.55 -12.89 -28.19
N ARG A 421 0.56 -12.55 -28.85
CA ARG A 421 1.89 -12.55 -28.23
C ARG A 421 1.94 -11.65 -27.01
N ILE A 422 1.42 -10.42 -27.10
CA ILE A 422 1.42 -9.47 -25.97
C ILE A 422 0.58 -9.99 -24.81
N GLN A 423 -0.63 -10.50 -25.08
CA GLN A 423 -1.47 -11.09 -24.02
C GLN A 423 -0.85 -12.32 -23.38
N ASN A 424 -0.21 -13.19 -24.18
CA ASN A 424 0.48 -14.37 -23.66
C ASN A 424 1.71 -14.00 -22.82
N GLN A 425 2.45 -12.97 -23.22
CA GLN A 425 3.56 -12.43 -22.44
C GLN A 425 3.10 -11.85 -21.10
N ILE A 426 1.99 -11.12 -21.07
CA ILE A 426 1.39 -10.61 -19.83
C ILE A 426 1.04 -11.77 -18.88
N LYS A 427 0.31 -12.78 -19.39
CA LYS A 427 -0.05 -13.97 -18.61
C LYS A 427 1.19 -14.74 -18.13
N TYR A 428 2.23 -14.81 -18.94
CA TYR A 428 3.49 -15.44 -18.58
C TYR A 428 4.19 -14.70 -17.43
N LYS A 429 4.24 -13.36 -17.48
CA LYS A 429 4.78 -12.53 -16.38
C LYS A 429 3.98 -12.72 -15.08
N GLU A 430 2.65 -12.72 -15.17
CA GLU A 430 1.77 -12.93 -14.01
C GLU A 430 2.03 -14.31 -13.37
N LYS A 431 2.13 -15.37 -14.18
CA LYS A 431 2.52 -16.71 -13.71
C LYS A 431 3.90 -16.73 -13.06
N GLN A 432 4.86 -15.99 -13.60
CA GLN A 432 6.19 -15.88 -13.02
C GLN A 432 6.14 -15.22 -11.63
N TRP A 433 5.39 -14.13 -11.48
CA TRP A 433 5.20 -13.48 -10.18
C TRP A 433 4.49 -14.37 -9.15
N ILE A 434 3.52 -15.18 -9.59
CA ILE A 434 2.87 -16.18 -8.73
C ILE A 434 3.87 -17.26 -8.27
N ASN A 435 4.75 -17.74 -9.15
CA ASN A 435 5.79 -18.70 -8.77
C ASN A 435 6.82 -18.10 -7.80
N ASN A 436 7.13 -16.81 -7.96
CA ASN A 436 7.98 -16.07 -7.05
C ASN A 436 7.34 -15.95 -5.66
N PHE A 437 6.02 -15.70 -5.60
CA PHE A 437 5.27 -15.69 -4.35
C PHE A 437 5.45 -16.99 -3.55
N TRP A 438 5.32 -18.14 -4.21
CA TRP A 438 5.53 -19.43 -3.54
C TRP A 438 6.97 -19.66 -3.09
N SER A 439 7.95 -19.15 -3.85
CA SER A 439 9.35 -19.18 -3.44
C SER A 439 9.59 -18.39 -2.15
N SER A 440 9.00 -17.19 -2.04
CA SER A 440 9.03 -16.37 -0.83
C SER A 440 8.22 -16.98 0.32
N TRP A 441 7.07 -17.59 0.03
CA TRP A 441 6.25 -18.30 1.01
C TRP A 441 6.98 -19.46 1.68
N ASP A 442 7.74 -20.21 0.87
CA ASP A 442 8.56 -21.31 1.34
C ASP A 442 9.80 -20.81 2.11
N ALA A 443 10.38 -19.68 1.72
CA ALA A 443 11.53 -19.08 2.40
C ALA A 443 11.23 -18.67 3.85
N LEU A 444 9.97 -18.36 4.18
CA LEU A 444 9.54 -18.12 5.57
C LEU A 444 9.72 -19.36 6.48
N SER A 445 9.77 -20.56 5.91
CA SER A 445 9.96 -21.82 6.65
C SER A 445 11.32 -22.47 6.37
N LYS A 446 11.85 -22.36 5.15
CA LYS A 446 13.10 -22.98 4.69
C LYS A 446 14.23 -21.95 4.64
N LYS A 447 15.25 -22.15 5.47
CA LYS A 447 16.39 -21.21 5.62
C LYS A 447 17.28 -21.12 4.38
N ASP A 448 17.43 -22.21 3.61
CA ASP A 448 18.31 -22.23 2.44
C ASP A 448 17.83 -21.27 1.35
N LEU A 449 16.51 -21.22 1.12
CA LEU A 449 15.87 -20.28 0.20
C LEU A 449 16.03 -18.83 0.69
N LEU A 450 15.99 -18.62 2.00
CA LEU A 450 16.19 -17.30 2.58
C LEU A 450 17.63 -16.79 2.35
N LEU A 451 18.64 -17.65 2.52
CA LEU A 451 20.03 -17.32 2.21
C LEU A 451 20.23 -17.04 0.71
N GLN A 452 19.55 -17.80 -0.15
CA GLN A 452 19.51 -17.51 -1.59
C GLN A 452 18.89 -16.14 -1.88
N GLY A 453 17.79 -15.80 -1.20
CA GLY A 453 17.16 -14.49 -1.27
C GLY A 453 18.09 -13.34 -0.85
N ILE A 454 18.94 -13.56 0.16
CA ILE A 454 19.94 -12.57 0.58
C ILE A 454 20.98 -12.30 -0.53
N GLU A 455 21.45 -13.33 -1.23
CA GLU A 455 22.37 -13.15 -2.36
C GLU A 455 21.70 -12.41 -3.52
N TYR A 456 20.44 -12.71 -3.80
CA TYR A 456 19.65 -11.97 -4.79
C TYR A 456 19.43 -10.51 -4.39
N ALA A 457 19.16 -10.23 -3.12
CA ALA A 457 19.02 -8.87 -2.61
C ALA A 457 20.30 -8.04 -2.83
N LYS A 458 21.49 -8.63 -2.64
CA LYS A 458 22.76 -7.97 -2.95
C LYS A 458 22.86 -7.62 -4.44
N MET A 459 22.54 -8.57 -5.32
CA MET A 459 22.58 -8.35 -6.77
C MET A 459 21.60 -7.25 -7.20
N VAL A 460 20.36 -7.31 -6.73
CA VAL A 460 19.31 -6.32 -6.98
C VAL A 460 19.77 -4.92 -6.57
N GLN A 461 20.31 -4.77 -5.37
CA GLN A 461 20.73 -3.46 -4.87
C GLN A 461 21.93 -2.89 -5.64
N GLN A 462 22.85 -3.74 -6.10
CA GLN A 462 23.94 -3.32 -7.00
C GLN A 462 23.42 -2.80 -8.34
N ILE A 463 22.40 -3.45 -8.91
CA ILE A 463 21.78 -3.04 -10.17
C ILE A 463 21.03 -1.72 -10.00
N ILE A 464 20.27 -1.56 -8.90
CA ILE A 464 19.59 -0.30 -8.55
C ILE A 464 20.61 0.83 -8.43
N PHE A 465 21.70 0.62 -7.70
CA PHE A 465 22.74 1.63 -7.52
C PHE A 465 23.42 2.00 -8.84
N ARG A 466 23.82 1.02 -9.66
CA ARG A 466 24.47 1.26 -10.97
C ARG A 466 23.56 2.05 -11.90
N THR A 467 22.28 1.69 -11.94
CA THR A 467 21.26 2.35 -12.77
C THR A 467 20.98 3.76 -12.25
N GLY A 468 20.76 3.91 -10.96
CA GLY A 468 20.54 5.18 -10.29
C GLY A 468 21.70 6.17 -10.47
N MET A 469 22.94 5.68 -10.36
CA MET A 469 24.16 6.47 -10.65
C MET A 469 24.15 6.96 -12.10
N SER A 470 23.94 6.07 -13.08
CA SER A 470 23.86 6.43 -14.50
C SER A 470 22.79 7.49 -14.77
N LEU A 471 21.62 7.38 -14.13
CA LEU A 471 20.51 8.33 -14.26
C LEU A 471 20.85 9.73 -13.73
N LEU A 472 21.51 9.80 -12.58
CA LEU A 472 21.92 11.06 -11.95
C LEU A 472 23.07 11.73 -12.70
N GLU A 473 24.10 10.98 -13.10
CA GLU A 473 25.26 11.50 -13.83
C GLU A 473 24.88 12.05 -15.21
N ARG A 474 24.01 11.33 -15.94
CA ARG A 474 23.52 11.75 -17.25
C ARG A 474 22.42 12.81 -17.17
N LYS A 475 21.99 13.19 -15.96
CA LYS A 475 20.90 14.16 -15.72
C LYS A 475 19.62 13.81 -16.50
N MET A 476 19.25 12.52 -16.52
CA MET A 476 18.06 12.05 -17.24
C MET A 476 16.73 12.42 -16.55
N ILE A 477 16.79 12.96 -15.33
CA ILE A 477 15.62 13.37 -14.54
C ILE A 477 15.22 14.78 -14.95
N LYS A 478 14.02 14.92 -15.52
CA LYS A 478 13.44 16.21 -15.91
C LYS A 478 12.68 16.79 -14.72
N ASN A 479 13.05 18.00 -14.30
CA ASN A 479 12.37 18.72 -13.24
C ASN A 479 11.24 19.57 -13.84
N LEU A 480 10.00 19.09 -13.77
CA LEU A 480 8.82 19.85 -14.22
C LEU A 480 8.28 20.70 -13.06
N LYS A 481 7.29 21.56 -13.34
CA LYS A 481 6.73 22.46 -12.32
C LYS A 481 6.07 21.69 -11.17
N LEU A 482 5.18 20.74 -11.50
CA LEU A 482 4.40 19.95 -10.54
C LEU A 482 5.17 18.73 -9.99
N TYR A 483 5.80 17.95 -10.87
CA TYR A 483 6.49 16.70 -10.50
C TYR A 483 7.84 16.56 -11.21
N ARG A 484 8.65 15.56 -10.82
CA ARG A 484 9.86 15.17 -11.54
C ARG A 484 9.57 13.96 -12.41
N LEU A 485 10.12 13.91 -13.63
CA LEU A 485 9.90 12.83 -14.58
C LEU A 485 11.21 12.10 -14.88
N CYS A 486 11.17 10.78 -14.82
CA CYS A 486 12.25 9.90 -15.24
C CYS A 486 11.70 8.83 -16.19
N VAL A 487 12.29 8.69 -17.38
CA VAL A 487 11.89 7.69 -18.38
C VAL A 487 13.10 6.84 -18.72
N LEU A 488 12.98 5.54 -18.52
CA LEU A 488 14.01 4.53 -18.78
C LEU A 488 13.76 3.92 -20.17
N ASN A 489 14.69 4.14 -21.09
CA ASN A 489 14.65 3.64 -22.46
C ASN A 489 15.79 2.66 -22.72
N ASP A 490 15.57 1.72 -23.66
CA ASP A 490 16.45 0.57 -23.99
C ASP A 490 17.92 0.95 -24.23
N GLY A 491 18.17 2.05 -24.96
CA GLY A 491 19.54 2.49 -25.26
C GLY A 491 20.32 3.10 -24.09
N ALA A 492 19.68 3.41 -22.96
CA ALA A 492 20.31 4.18 -21.89
C ALA A 492 20.88 3.32 -20.75
N ILE A 493 20.32 2.13 -20.50
CA ILE A 493 20.55 1.37 -19.26
C ILE A 493 20.78 -0.11 -19.55
N PRO A 494 21.92 -0.68 -19.11
CA PRO A 494 22.12 -2.12 -19.13
C PRO A 494 21.24 -2.78 -18.05
N ASP A 495 20.44 -3.78 -18.44
CA ASP A 495 19.48 -4.56 -17.63
C ASP A 495 18.07 -3.94 -17.44
N LEU A 496 17.53 -3.31 -18.49
CA LEU A 496 16.18 -2.73 -18.47
C LEU A 496 15.07 -3.75 -18.15
N GLU A 497 15.22 -5.00 -18.59
CA GLU A 497 14.22 -6.08 -18.38
C GLU A 497 13.86 -6.30 -16.90
N ILE A 498 14.78 -6.02 -15.98
CA ILE A 498 14.59 -6.22 -14.54
C ILE A 498 13.59 -5.22 -13.97
N PHE A 499 13.51 -4.02 -14.55
CA PHE A 499 12.61 -2.95 -14.12
C PHE A 499 11.18 -3.10 -14.65
N ASN A 500 10.89 -4.21 -15.36
CA ASN A 500 9.52 -4.60 -15.71
C ASN A 500 8.73 -5.11 -14.50
N ASN A 501 9.40 -5.49 -13.40
CA ASN A 501 8.71 -5.82 -12.15
C ASN A 501 8.36 -4.51 -11.39
N PRO A 502 7.09 -4.31 -10.98
CA PRO A 502 6.68 -3.13 -10.21
C PRO A 502 7.51 -2.90 -8.94
N LEU A 503 7.95 -3.95 -8.25
CA LEU A 503 8.76 -3.84 -7.03
C LEU A 503 10.15 -3.28 -7.30
N MET A 504 10.80 -3.74 -8.37
CA MET A 504 12.12 -3.25 -8.79
C MET A 504 12.08 -1.77 -9.17
N LEU A 505 11.07 -1.38 -9.95
CA LEU A 505 10.89 0.00 -10.37
C LEU A 505 10.55 0.92 -9.18
N SER A 506 9.73 0.42 -8.24
CA SER A 506 9.41 1.11 -6.99
C SER A 506 10.64 1.31 -6.10
N LYS A 507 11.52 0.29 -5.96
CA LYS A 507 12.80 0.42 -5.23
C LYS A 507 13.73 1.45 -5.86
N LEU A 508 13.88 1.43 -7.18
CA LEU A 508 14.66 2.45 -7.90
C LEU A 508 14.07 3.84 -7.66
N GLY A 509 12.75 3.99 -7.68
CA GLY A 509 12.10 5.27 -7.45
C GLY A 509 12.20 5.77 -6.02
N ALA A 510 12.06 4.88 -5.04
CA ALA A 510 12.30 5.18 -3.63
C ALA A 510 13.75 5.62 -3.38
N TRP A 511 14.72 4.98 -4.04
CA TRP A 511 16.12 5.40 -3.98
C TRP A 511 16.31 6.79 -4.62
N LEU A 512 15.80 7.02 -5.84
CA LEU A 512 15.97 8.30 -6.54
C LEU A 512 15.32 9.46 -5.79
N ILE A 513 14.08 9.31 -5.30
CA ILE A 513 13.37 10.36 -4.57
C ILE A 513 14.11 10.75 -3.29
N GLU A 514 14.68 9.78 -2.55
CA GLU A 514 15.47 10.05 -1.35
C GLU A 514 16.71 10.89 -1.69
N ASN A 515 17.48 10.51 -2.71
CA ASN A 515 18.67 11.25 -3.15
C ASN A 515 18.34 12.67 -3.64
N LEU A 516 17.32 12.81 -4.49
CA LEU A 516 16.91 14.10 -5.04
C LEU A 516 16.41 15.05 -3.96
N THR A 517 15.70 14.52 -2.96
CA THR A 517 15.15 15.33 -1.89
C THR A 517 16.26 15.85 -0.98
N GLU A 518 17.23 15.00 -0.61
CA GLU A 518 18.37 15.46 0.18
C GLU A 518 19.20 16.53 -0.55
N LEU A 519 19.42 16.37 -1.86
CA LEU A 519 20.08 17.40 -2.68
C LEU A 519 19.34 18.75 -2.65
N ASP A 520 18.01 18.73 -2.80
CA ASP A 520 17.22 19.95 -2.79
C ASP A 520 17.28 20.65 -1.42
N PHE A 521 17.24 19.89 -0.32
CA PHE A 521 17.38 20.44 1.02
C PHE A 521 18.77 21.04 1.26
N VAL A 522 19.84 20.39 0.78
CA VAL A 522 21.21 20.94 0.85
C VAL A 522 21.33 22.23 0.03
N ASN A 523 20.61 22.34 -1.08
CA ASN A 523 20.56 23.54 -1.93
C ASN A 523 19.58 24.61 -1.41
N GLY A 524 18.93 24.40 -0.27
CA GLY A 524 17.99 25.35 0.33
C GLY A 524 16.58 25.33 -0.26
N ILE A 525 16.29 24.43 -1.20
CA ILE A 525 14.97 24.23 -1.80
C ILE A 525 14.17 23.32 -0.87
N LYS A 526 13.19 23.90 -0.16
CA LYS A 526 12.33 23.16 0.79
C LYS A 526 11.05 22.61 0.16
N ALA A 527 10.85 22.82 -1.14
CA ALA A 527 9.68 22.32 -1.85
C ALA A 527 9.87 20.85 -2.23
N LEU A 528 9.01 19.98 -1.70
CA LEU A 528 8.96 18.57 -2.08
C LEU A 528 8.18 18.42 -3.38
N LYS A 529 8.77 17.70 -4.34
CA LYS A 529 8.09 17.32 -5.59
C LYS A 529 7.99 15.80 -5.70
N PRO A 530 6.84 15.26 -6.12
CA PRO A 530 6.71 13.84 -6.44
C PRO A 530 7.57 13.44 -7.64
N LEU A 531 7.73 12.13 -7.86
CA LEU A 531 8.51 11.56 -8.96
C LEU A 531 7.66 10.56 -9.75
N VAL A 532 7.60 10.72 -11.07
CA VAL A 532 7.03 9.74 -12.00
C VAL A 532 8.18 9.01 -12.67
N ILE A 533 8.16 7.68 -12.62
CA ILE A 533 9.15 6.84 -13.30
C ILE A 533 8.44 5.92 -14.27
N ALA A 534 8.95 5.88 -15.51
CA ALA A 534 8.47 4.98 -16.55
C ALA A 534 9.59 4.06 -17.01
N SER A 535 9.33 2.76 -17.13
CA SER A 535 10.25 1.77 -17.70
C SER A 535 9.66 1.17 -18.97
N LEU A 536 10.41 1.21 -20.08
CA LEU A 536 9.99 0.58 -21.34
C LEU A 536 10.17 -0.93 -21.26
N ASP A 537 9.09 -1.67 -21.53
CA ASP A 537 9.17 -3.07 -21.86
C ASP A 537 9.15 -3.26 -23.38
N ALA A 538 10.31 -3.58 -23.97
CA ALA A 538 10.45 -3.76 -25.41
C ALA A 538 9.59 -4.92 -25.96
N ASN A 539 9.30 -5.92 -25.14
CA ASN A 539 8.56 -7.11 -25.56
C ASN A 539 7.06 -6.83 -25.73
N SER A 540 6.46 -6.07 -24.82
CA SER A 540 5.03 -5.72 -24.85
C SER A 540 4.74 -4.37 -25.51
N ASP A 541 5.77 -3.62 -25.90
CA ASP A 541 5.70 -2.25 -26.40
C ASP A 541 4.84 -1.33 -25.51
N SER A 542 5.06 -1.46 -24.20
CA SER A 542 4.37 -0.71 -23.16
C SER A 542 5.37 -0.17 -22.14
N TYR A 543 5.00 0.92 -21.49
CA TYR A 543 5.71 1.47 -20.35
C TYR A 543 4.98 1.08 -19.06
N LEU A 544 5.73 0.53 -18.12
CA LEU A 544 5.31 0.46 -16.73
C LEU A 544 5.60 1.80 -16.06
N VAL A 545 4.57 2.50 -15.60
CA VAL A 545 4.67 3.83 -15.00
C VAL A 545 4.26 3.77 -13.53
N ILE A 546 5.10 4.34 -12.66
CA ILE A 546 4.87 4.41 -11.22
C ILE A 546 4.94 5.87 -10.76
N GLY A 547 3.90 6.31 -10.05
CA GLY A 547 3.87 7.57 -9.33
C GLY A 547 4.36 7.41 -7.90
N VAL A 548 5.51 8.02 -7.56
CA VAL A 548 6.12 7.95 -6.24
C VAL A 548 5.91 9.27 -5.49
N ALA A 549 5.28 9.18 -4.31
CA ALA A 549 5.10 10.32 -3.42
C ALA A 549 6.46 10.81 -2.86
N PRO A 550 6.60 12.13 -2.62
CA PRO A 550 7.82 12.67 -2.04
C PRO A 550 7.95 12.27 -0.56
N LYS A 551 9.19 12.02 -0.12
CA LYS A 551 9.51 11.67 1.27
C LYS A 551 10.31 12.81 1.90
N TYR A 552 10.03 13.12 3.17
CA TYR A 552 10.91 14.02 3.92
C TYR A 552 12.25 13.33 4.24
N PRO A 553 13.37 14.07 4.30
CA PRO A 553 14.64 13.61 4.84
C PRO A 553 14.48 12.84 6.16
N ARG A 554 15.05 11.62 6.23
CA ARG A 554 15.04 10.80 7.45
C ARG A 554 15.96 11.44 8.49
N GLY A 555 15.38 12.11 9.49
CA GLY A 555 16.12 12.82 10.55
C GLY A 555 15.62 14.23 10.84
N LEU A 556 14.68 14.76 10.04
CA LEU A 556 13.94 15.98 10.43
C LEU A 556 13.13 15.72 11.70
N ASN A 557 13.29 16.59 12.70
CA ASN A 557 12.53 16.49 13.95
C ASN A 557 11.03 16.58 13.65
N ILE A 558 10.21 15.86 14.41
CA ILE A 558 8.74 15.88 14.27
C ILE A 558 8.20 17.32 14.35
N SER A 559 8.80 18.17 15.20
CA SER A 559 8.45 19.58 15.32
C SER A 559 8.85 20.41 14.10
N GLU A 560 9.95 20.09 13.43
CA GLU A 560 10.37 20.77 12.19
C GLU A 560 9.54 20.31 11.00
N LYS A 561 9.21 19.01 10.94
CA LYS A 561 8.23 18.46 9.99
C LYS A 561 6.88 19.15 10.18
N ALA A 562 6.38 19.26 11.41
CA ALA A 562 5.10 19.91 11.71
C ALA A 562 5.09 21.39 11.30
N LYS A 563 6.19 22.13 11.51
CA LYS A 563 6.33 23.52 11.03
C LYS A 563 6.32 23.61 9.50
N LEU A 564 7.02 22.71 8.81
CA LEU A 564 7.03 22.65 7.34
C LEU A 564 5.68 22.21 6.74
N VAL A 565 4.91 21.39 7.47
CA VAL A 565 3.55 20.98 7.10
C VAL A 565 2.57 22.14 7.29
N GLN A 566 2.63 22.85 8.43
CA GLN A 566 1.81 24.03 8.72
C GLN A 566 2.05 25.18 7.73
N GLN A 567 3.29 25.40 7.29
CA GLN A 567 3.60 26.40 6.26
C GLN A 567 3.02 26.07 4.88
N ASN A 568 2.70 24.80 4.60
CA ASN A 568 2.14 24.33 3.33
C ASN A 568 0.61 24.17 3.35
N GLY A 569 -0.09 24.62 4.40
CA GLY A 569 -1.55 24.75 4.42
C GLY A 569 -2.36 23.46 4.61
N ASN A 570 -1.74 22.27 4.67
CA ASN A 570 -2.45 21.00 4.90
C ASN A 570 -2.39 20.60 6.38
N ASN A 571 -3.53 20.61 7.05
CA ASN A 571 -3.66 20.32 8.50
C ASN A 571 -3.76 18.83 8.86
N ILE A 572 -3.52 17.90 7.94
CA ILE A 572 -3.71 16.48 8.21
C ILE A 572 -2.52 15.67 7.65
N ALA A 573 -1.94 14.88 8.54
CA ALA A 573 -0.93 13.84 8.35
C ALA A 573 0.53 14.27 8.10
N THR A 574 1.40 13.72 8.94
CA THR A 574 2.86 13.67 8.79
C THR A 574 3.27 12.84 7.56
N THR A 575 2.41 11.90 7.13
CA THR A 575 2.49 11.17 5.86
C THR A 575 1.77 11.94 4.74
N ARG A 576 2.52 12.40 3.73
CA ARG A 576 1.89 12.96 2.53
C ARG A 576 1.28 11.83 1.69
N LEU A 577 0.03 12.04 1.31
CA LEU A 577 -0.77 11.13 0.49
C LEU A 577 -0.25 11.14 -0.95
N ASN A 578 -0.38 10.01 -1.62
CA ASN A 578 0.01 9.89 -3.02
C ASN A 578 -1.20 10.17 -3.91
N THR A 579 -1.22 11.35 -4.52
CA THR A 579 -2.31 11.85 -5.37
C THR A 579 -2.29 11.28 -6.79
N PHE A 580 -1.23 10.56 -7.18
CA PHE A 580 -1.13 9.98 -8.52
C PHE A 580 -2.21 8.94 -8.80
N SER A 581 -2.74 8.24 -7.80
CA SER A 581 -3.85 7.30 -7.99
C SER A 581 -5.06 8.00 -8.61
N VAL A 582 -5.48 9.11 -8.02
CA VAL A 582 -6.62 9.92 -8.48
C VAL A 582 -6.30 10.57 -9.82
N ALA A 583 -5.09 11.12 -9.97
CA ALA A 583 -4.68 11.76 -11.22
C ALA A 583 -4.65 10.77 -12.40
N PHE A 584 -4.15 9.55 -12.20
CA PHE A 584 -4.10 8.53 -13.23
C PHE A 584 -5.48 7.99 -13.60
N GLN A 585 -6.38 7.79 -12.63
CA GLN A 585 -7.78 7.41 -12.90
C GLN A 585 -8.55 8.51 -13.66
N HIS A 586 -8.39 9.77 -13.28
CA HIS A 586 -9.02 10.87 -14.00
C HIS A 586 -8.49 10.98 -15.44
N LEU A 587 -7.18 10.77 -15.62
CA LEU A 587 -6.55 10.82 -16.94
C LEU A 587 -6.86 9.60 -17.80
N SER A 588 -7.07 8.42 -17.24
CA SER A 588 -7.53 7.26 -18.03
C SER A 588 -8.88 7.53 -18.68
N ASN A 589 -9.80 8.19 -17.95
CA ASN A 589 -11.14 8.47 -18.44
C ASN A 589 -11.18 9.62 -19.46
N THR A 590 -10.26 10.59 -19.36
CA THR A 590 -10.25 11.80 -20.21
C THR A 590 -9.26 11.74 -21.37
N SER A 591 -8.20 10.93 -21.27
CA SER A 591 -7.11 10.97 -22.25
C SER A 591 -7.43 10.21 -23.54
N GLY A 592 -8.29 9.18 -23.46
CA GLY A 592 -8.53 8.22 -24.54
C GLY A 592 -7.35 7.26 -24.79
N ALA A 593 -6.29 7.35 -23.98
CA ALA A 593 -5.10 6.50 -24.09
C ALA A 593 -5.40 5.06 -23.64
N LYS A 594 -4.71 4.09 -24.24
CA LYS A 594 -4.82 2.69 -23.82
C LYS A 594 -3.98 2.47 -22.57
N ILE A 595 -4.62 2.66 -21.42
CA ILE A 595 -4.03 2.51 -20.09
C ILE A 595 -4.65 1.30 -19.40
N ARG A 596 -3.83 0.49 -18.74
CA ARG A 596 -4.25 -0.59 -17.87
C ARG A 596 -3.93 -0.23 -16.42
N ILE A 597 -4.98 -0.14 -15.60
CA ILE A 597 -4.90 0.06 -14.14
C ILE A 597 -5.35 -1.23 -13.47
N ASP A 598 -4.44 -2.21 -13.42
CA ASP A 598 -4.76 -3.55 -12.91
C ASP A 598 -4.06 -3.87 -11.58
N SER A 599 -2.97 -3.18 -11.28
CA SER A 599 -2.21 -3.37 -10.04
C SER A 599 -3.04 -2.95 -8.82
N PHE A 600 -2.89 -3.66 -7.70
CA PHE A 600 -3.54 -3.30 -6.43
C PHE A 600 -3.12 -1.92 -5.92
N ASN A 601 -1.88 -1.51 -6.22
CA ASN A 601 -1.44 -0.13 -6.03
C ASN A 601 -1.85 0.73 -7.23
N SER A 602 -2.81 1.61 -7.02
CA SER A 602 -3.37 2.50 -8.04
C SER A 602 -2.41 3.58 -8.58
N SER A 603 -1.21 3.72 -8.02
CA SER A 603 -0.14 4.53 -8.63
C SER A 603 0.70 3.80 -9.68
N VAL A 604 0.42 2.52 -9.93
CA VAL A 604 1.09 1.73 -10.95
C VAL A 604 0.14 1.56 -12.13
N ILE A 605 0.58 1.98 -13.31
CA ILE A 605 -0.18 1.86 -14.56
C ILE A 605 0.70 1.31 -15.67
N GLU A 606 0.10 0.59 -16.61
CA GLU A 606 0.75 0.20 -17.87
C GLU A 606 0.15 1.04 -19.00
N ILE A 607 1.01 1.67 -19.81
CA ILE A 607 0.59 2.52 -20.93
C ILE A 607 1.33 2.14 -22.21
N ARG A 608 0.65 2.20 -23.36
CA ARG A 608 1.31 1.95 -24.65
C ARG A 608 2.38 3.00 -24.96
N LYS A 609 3.43 2.58 -25.68
CA LYS A 609 4.56 3.44 -26.02
C LYS A 609 4.15 4.73 -26.73
N ASP A 610 3.24 4.63 -27.68
CA ASP A 610 2.75 5.77 -28.48
C ASP A 610 1.91 6.76 -27.66
N ASP A 611 1.20 6.26 -26.64
CA ASP A 611 0.28 7.04 -25.81
C ASP A 611 0.96 7.74 -24.62
N LEU A 612 2.22 7.41 -24.32
CA LEU A 612 2.93 7.96 -23.15
C LEU A 612 3.12 9.48 -23.24
N SER A 613 3.56 10.01 -24.40
CA SER A 613 3.85 11.45 -24.51
C SER A 613 2.57 12.31 -24.36
N PRO A 614 1.47 12.02 -25.08
CA PRO A 614 0.20 12.73 -24.88
C PRO A 614 -0.33 12.62 -23.45
N PHE A 615 -0.16 11.46 -22.81
CA PHE A 615 -0.56 11.25 -21.42
C PHE A 615 0.22 12.15 -20.45
N LEU A 616 1.54 12.23 -20.61
CA LEU A 616 2.39 13.07 -19.76
C LEU A 616 2.10 14.57 -19.93
N GLU A 617 1.78 15.02 -21.15
CA GLU A 617 1.36 16.40 -21.40
C GLU A 617 0.07 16.73 -20.63
N LYS A 618 -0.95 15.87 -20.71
CA LYS A 618 -2.19 16.03 -19.94
C LYS A 618 -1.95 15.95 -18.42
N LEU A 619 -1.04 15.09 -17.98
CA LEU A 619 -0.63 14.98 -16.58
C LEU A 619 -0.01 16.29 -16.05
N THR A 620 0.77 17.00 -16.87
CA THR A 620 1.32 18.30 -16.45
C THR A 620 0.29 19.42 -16.33
N LEU A 621 -0.87 19.28 -16.98
CA LEU A 621 -1.98 20.22 -16.89
C LEU A 621 -2.95 19.88 -15.75
N SER A 622 -2.87 18.67 -15.20
CA SER A 622 -3.73 18.24 -14.10
C SER A 622 -3.38 19.01 -12.82
N GLY A 623 -4.37 19.72 -12.27
CA GLY A 623 -4.26 20.40 -10.97
C GLY A 623 -4.38 19.48 -9.75
N LEU A 624 -4.46 18.15 -9.97
CA LEU A 624 -4.64 17.15 -8.91
C LEU A 624 -3.34 16.73 -8.22
N ILE A 625 -2.17 17.15 -8.72
CA ILE A 625 -0.83 16.74 -8.24
C ILE A 625 -0.21 17.77 -7.30
#